data_AF-A0A1M6TXR8-F1
#
_entry.id   AF-A0A1M6TXR8-F1
#
_cell.length_a   1.000
_cell.length_b   1.000
_cell.length_c   1.000
_cell.angle_alpha   90.00
_cell.angle_beta   90.00
_cell.angle_gamma   90.00
#
_symmetry.space_group_name_H-M   'P 1'
#
loop_
_entity.id
_entity.type
_entity.pdbx_description
1 polymer ?
#
loop_
_entity_poly.entity_id
_entity_poly.type
_entity_poly.pdbx_seq_one_letter_code
_entity_poly.pdbx_strand_id
1 'polypeptide(L)'
;MPHLSQEGLQELLTKAREAVRANNQIPPVSLSLEEQELLKTVIPMQLGEENAKKMMLLVTEIREGKRPPLSDEERLEMNQKNMEETLINFLTKLTTTTDEEMNSVLEMCECIRTSRYGQ
;
A
#
# COMPACT_ATOMS: atom_id res chain seq x y z
N MET A 1 12.02 -7.12 -14.29
CA MET A 1 11.58 -7.03 -12.88
C MET A 1 11.44 -8.45 -12.38
N PRO A 2 11.92 -8.81 -11.17
CA PRO A 2 11.67 -10.14 -10.65
C PRO A 2 10.15 -10.28 -10.54
N HIS A 3 9.56 -11.18 -11.32
CA HIS A 3 8.16 -11.52 -11.18
C HIS A 3 8.01 -12.08 -9.77
N LEU A 4 7.26 -11.38 -8.90
CA LEU A 4 6.92 -11.92 -7.60
C LEU A 4 6.09 -13.19 -7.85
N SER A 5 6.63 -14.35 -7.48
CA SER A 5 5.89 -15.61 -7.51
C SER A 5 4.85 -15.62 -6.39
N GLN A 6 3.88 -16.52 -6.47
CA GLN A 6 2.90 -16.72 -5.40
C GLN A 6 3.61 -17.08 -4.08
N GLU A 7 4.59 -17.99 -4.13
CA GLU A 7 5.42 -18.37 -2.97
C GLU A 7 6.19 -17.17 -2.43
N GLY A 8 6.80 -16.36 -3.31
CA GLY A 8 7.51 -15.15 -2.91
C GLY A 8 6.60 -14.09 -2.27
N LEU A 9 5.36 -13.95 -2.74
CA LEU A 9 4.37 -13.06 -2.12
C LEU A 9 4.02 -13.53 -0.71
N GLN A 10 3.81 -14.84 -0.55
CA GLN A 10 3.50 -15.43 0.75
C GLN A 10 4.65 -15.28 1.74
N GLU A 11 5.88 -15.53 1.31
CA GLU A 11 7.09 -15.31 2.10
C GLU A 11 7.23 -13.83 2.50
N LEU A 12 7.03 -12.91 1.56
CA LEU A 12 7.16 -11.48 1.79
C LEU A 12 6.13 -10.95 2.82
N LEU A 13 4.87 -11.36 2.70
CA LEU A 13 3.81 -10.97 3.63
C LEU A 13 4.00 -11.62 5.01
N THR A 14 4.46 -12.87 5.06
CA THR A 14 4.76 -13.56 6.33
C THR A 14 5.94 -12.90 7.03
N LYS A 15 7.02 -12.62 6.30
CA LYS A 15 8.19 -11.88 6.79
C LYS A 15 7.79 -10.50 7.29
N ALA A 16 6.96 -9.78 6.54
CA ALA A 16 6.45 -8.47 6.96
C ALA A 16 5.70 -8.54 8.29
N ARG A 17 4.83 -9.54 8.47
CA ARG A 17 4.10 -9.76 9.72
C ARG A 17 5.03 -10.08 10.90
N GLU A 18 5.97 -10.99 10.71
CA GLU A 18 6.92 -11.41 11.74
C GLU A 18 7.88 -10.29 12.14
N ALA A 19 8.42 -9.57 11.15
CA ALA A 19 9.41 -8.52 11.38
C ALA A 19 8.82 -7.32 12.14
N VAL A 20 7.53 -7.04 11.95
CA VAL A 20 6.83 -5.99 12.72
C VAL A 20 6.48 -6.48 14.14
N ARG A 21 6.06 -7.75 14.30
CA ARG A 21 5.80 -8.35 15.62
C ARG A 21 7.07 -8.46 16.48
N ALA A 22 8.21 -8.81 15.88
CA ALA A 22 9.45 -9.02 16.60
C ALA A 22 10.09 -7.72 17.11
N ASN A 23 9.91 -6.60 16.40
CA ASN A 23 10.62 -5.35 16.71
C ASN A 23 9.80 -4.33 17.50
N ASN A 24 8.49 -4.53 17.75
CA ASN A 24 7.60 -3.52 18.35
C ASN A 24 7.71 -2.13 17.67
N GLN A 25 8.17 -2.09 16.42
CA GLN A 25 8.38 -0.86 15.66
C GLN A 25 7.28 -0.71 14.63
N ILE A 26 6.79 0.52 14.49
CA ILE A 26 5.84 0.87 13.43
C ILE A 26 6.57 0.71 12.08
N PRO A 27 5.99 0.01 11.09
CA PRO A 27 6.55 -0.09 9.75
C PRO A 27 6.79 1.31 9.14
N PRO A 28 7.84 1.49 8.31
CA PRO A 28 8.39 0.49 7.39
C PRO A 28 9.79 -0.06 7.72
N VAL A 29 10.30 0.11 8.95
CA VAL A 29 11.73 -0.15 9.28
C VAL A 29 12.18 -1.62 9.06
N SER A 30 11.25 -2.57 8.97
CA SER A 30 11.54 -4.01 8.96
C SER A 30 11.78 -4.65 7.58
N LEU A 31 11.46 -3.96 6.47
CA LEU A 31 11.61 -4.46 5.10
C LEU A 31 12.65 -3.66 4.31
N SER A 32 13.36 -4.30 3.38
CA SER A 32 14.26 -3.59 2.48
C SER A 32 13.50 -2.63 1.57
N LEU A 33 14.16 -1.61 1.02
CA LEU A 33 13.52 -0.69 0.07
C LEU A 33 12.94 -1.43 -1.15
N GLU A 34 13.65 -2.44 -1.65
CA GLU A 34 13.17 -3.26 -2.77
C GLU A 34 11.91 -4.05 -2.40
N GLU A 35 11.86 -4.62 -1.19
CA GLU A 35 10.70 -5.34 -0.67
C GLU A 35 9.49 -4.43 -0.47
N GLN A 36 9.73 -3.20 0.00
CA GLN A 36 8.69 -2.17 0.14
C GLN A 36 8.12 -1.77 -1.22
N GLU A 37 8.97 -1.49 -2.20
CA GLU A 37 8.54 -1.17 -3.56
C GLU A 37 7.77 -2.33 -4.19
N LEU A 38 8.21 -3.57 -3.96
CA LEU A 38 7.52 -4.75 -4.45
C LEU A 38 6.13 -4.90 -3.82
N LEU A 39 6.00 -4.72 -2.50
CA LEU A 39 4.70 -4.74 -1.82
C LEU A 39 3.77 -3.66 -2.35
N LYS A 40 4.23 -2.43 -2.56
CA LYS A 40 3.42 -1.33 -3.12
C LYS A 40 2.76 -1.70 -4.46
N THR A 41 3.33 -2.65 -5.21
CA THR A 41 2.73 -3.14 -6.46
C THR A 41 1.61 -4.15 -6.28
N VAL A 42 1.53 -4.85 -5.15
CA VAL A 42 0.62 -6.00 -4.94
C VAL A 42 -0.34 -5.82 -3.77
N ILE A 43 -0.22 -4.75 -2.98
CA ILE A 43 -1.16 -4.43 -1.91
C ILE A 43 -2.38 -3.66 -2.45
N PRO A 44 -3.55 -3.81 -1.81
CA PRO A 44 -4.71 -3.00 -2.13
C PRO A 44 -4.42 -1.53 -1.80
N MET A 45 -4.68 -0.65 -2.76
CA MET A 45 -4.59 0.79 -2.53
C MET A 45 -5.71 1.20 -1.56
N GLN A 46 -5.33 1.72 -0.39
CA GLN A 46 -6.28 2.15 0.65
C GLN A 46 -6.09 3.63 0.90
N LEU A 47 -7.12 4.40 0.55
CA LEU A 47 -7.16 5.80 0.90
C LEU A 47 -7.61 5.92 2.37
N GLY A 48 -6.73 6.44 3.23
CA GLY A 48 -7.09 6.76 4.62
C GLY A 48 -8.18 7.84 4.66
N GLU A 49 -9.00 7.84 5.72
CA GLU A 49 -10.13 8.79 5.86
C GLU A 49 -9.67 10.26 5.79
N GLU A 50 -8.55 10.59 6.42
CA GLU A 50 -7.98 11.93 6.39
C GLU A 50 -7.56 12.34 4.97
N ASN A 51 -6.95 11.41 4.24
CA ASN A 51 -6.49 11.66 2.88
C ASN A 51 -7.67 11.75 1.89
N ALA A 52 -8.71 10.95 2.11
CA ALA A 52 -10.00 11.08 1.41
C ALA A 52 -10.63 12.47 1.59
N LYS A 53 -10.61 12.99 2.83
CA LYS A 53 -11.10 14.35 3.12
C LYS A 53 -10.26 15.41 2.41
N LYS A 54 -8.93 15.29 2.41
CA LYS A 54 -8.04 16.21 1.69
C LYS A 54 -8.31 16.19 0.18
N MET A 55 -8.45 15.01 -0.43
CA MET A 55 -8.81 14.87 -1.85
C MET A 55 -10.18 15.47 -2.16
N MET A 56 -11.18 15.26 -1.29
CA MET A 56 -12.51 15.83 -1.48
C MET A 56 -12.50 17.36 -1.43
N LEU A 57 -11.74 17.94 -0.51
CA LEU A 57 -11.56 19.39 -0.41
C LEU A 57 -10.89 19.93 -1.68
N LEU A 58 -9.79 19.30 -2.12
CA LEU A 58 -9.07 19.67 -3.33
C LEU A 58 -9.99 19.67 -4.58
N VAL A 59 -10.78 18.61 -4.76
CA VAL A 59 -11.74 18.51 -5.87
C VAL A 59 -12.79 19.62 -5.79
N THR A 60 -13.24 19.95 -4.58
CA THR A 60 -14.20 21.03 -4.35
C THR A 60 -13.61 22.39 -4.72
N GLU A 61 -12.38 22.69 -4.31
CA GLU A 61 -11.71 23.95 -4.63
C GLU A 61 -11.47 24.12 -6.14
N ILE A 62 -11.13 23.04 -6.84
CA ILE A 62 -10.99 23.03 -8.30
C ILE A 62 -12.35 23.32 -8.95
N ARG A 63 -13.41 22.64 -8.51
CA ARG A 63 -14.78 22.83 -9.04
C ARG A 63 -15.29 24.25 -8.81
N GLU A 64 -14.97 24.85 -7.68
CA GLU A 64 -15.34 26.22 -7.33
C GLU A 64 -14.44 27.28 -8.01
N GLY A 65 -13.43 26.87 -8.77
CA GLY A 65 -12.50 27.77 -9.45
C GLY A 65 -11.53 28.50 -8.51
N LYS A 66 -11.42 28.06 -7.25
CA LYS A 66 -10.49 28.63 -6.26
C LYS A 66 -9.03 28.29 -6.57
N ARG A 67 -8.79 27.20 -7.29
CA ARG A 67 -7.46 26.79 -7.79
C ARG A 67 -7.55 26.11 -9.15
N PRO A 68 -6.44 26.09 -9.93
CA PRO A 68 -6.37 25.26 -11.14
C PRO A 68 -6.33 23.76 -10.80
N PRO A 69 -6.67 22.89 -11.78
CA PRO A 69 -6.44 21.45 -11.66
C PRO A 69 -4.99 21.13 -11.33
N LEU A 70 -4.77 20.01 -10.64
CA LEU A 70 -3.41 19.55 -10.34
C LEU A 70 -2.58 19.40 -11.61
N SER A 71 -1.35 19.90 -11.56
CA SER A 71 -0.31 19.61 -12.55
C SER A 71 0.07 18.13 -12.52
N ASP A 72 0.75 17.65 -13.56
CA ASP A 72 1.23 16.26 -13.60
C ASP A 72 2.23 15.95 -12.48
N GLU A 73 3.06 16.93 -12.11
CA GLU A 73 4.01 16.82 -11.00
C GLU A 73 3.28 16.73 -9.65
N GLU A 74 2.27 17.58 -9.41
CA GLU A 74 1.46 17.52 -8.19
C GLU A 74 0.70 16.18 -8.07
N ARG A 75 0.20 15.65 -9.19
CA ARG A 75 -0.46 14.33 -9.22
C ARG A 75 0.51 13.20 -8.89
N LEU A 76 1.73 13.26 -9.44
CA LEU A 76 2.75 12.26 -9.19
C LEU A 76 3.15 12.25 -7.71
N GLU A 77 3.45 13.41 -7.12
CA GLU A 77 3.77 13.53 -5.70
C GLU A 77 2.64 13.03 -4.80
N MET A 78 1.39 13.40 -5.12
CA MET A 78 0.22 12.95 -4.36
C MET A 78 0.08 11.43 -4.43
N ASN A 79 0.24 10.83 -5.60
CA ASN A 79 0.19 9.38 -5.75
C ASN A 79 1.30 8.66 -4.98
N GLN A 80 2.53 9.21 -4.99
CA GLN A 80 3.65 8.65 -4.22
C GLN A 80 3.37 8.68 -2.72
N LYS A 81 2.94 9.83 -2.18
CA LYS A 81 2.55 9.97 -0.77
C LYS A 81 1.42 9.03 -0.40
N ASN A 82 0.38 8.93 -1.24
CA ASN A 82 -0.74 8.03 -1.00
C ASN A 82 -0.29 6.56 -0.96
N MET A 83 0.67 6.19 -1.80
CA MET A 83 1.22 4.83 -1.84
C MET A 83 2.07 4.51 -0.61
N GLU A 84 2.86 5.47 -0.13
CA GLU A 84 3.62 5.34 1.12
C GLU A 84 2.69 5.18 2.33
N GLU A 85 1.68 6.03 2.45
CA GLU A 85 0.66 5.92 3.51
C GLU A 85 -0.09 4.58 3.43
N THR A 86 -0.45 4.14 2.22
CA THR A 86 -1.09 2.84 2.01
C THR A 86 -0.21 1.71 2.55
N LEU A 87 1.08 1.71 2.23
CA LEU A 87 2.02 0.70 2.70
C LEU A 87 2.11 0.69 4.23
N ILE A 88 2.25 1.86 4.86
CA ILE A 88 2.33 1.97 6.32
C ILE A 88 1.05 1.45 6.98
N ASN A 89 -0.12 1.84 6.47
CA ASN A 89 -1.41 1.41 7.01
C ASN A 89 -1.62 -0.10 6.83
N PHE A 90 -1.26 -0.63 5.66
CA PHE A 90 -1.33 -2.06 5.37
C PHE A 90 -0.46 -2.86 6.32
N LEU A 91 0.82 -2.48 6.48
CA LEU A 91 1.76 -3.15 7.36
C LEU A 91 1.34 -3.04 8.84
N THR A 92 0.83 -1.87 9.25
CA THR A 92 0.27 -1.67 10.60
C THR A 92 -0.89 -2.62 10.85
N LYS A 93 -1.83 -2.73 9.91
CA LYS A 93 -2.98 -3.64 10.04
C LYS A 93 -2.52 -5.10 10.10
N LEU A 94 -1.53 -5.47 9.29
CA LEU A 94 -0.96 -6.82 9.22
C LEU A 94 -0.46 -7.34 10.58
N THR A 95 -0.07 -6.43 11.48
CA THR A 95 0.38 -6.81 12.85
C THR A 95 -0.72 -7.43 13.68
N THR A 96 -1.91 -6.86 13.59
CA THR A 96 -3.11 -7.21 14.37
C THR A 96 -3.96 -8.27 13.68
N THR A 97 -3.70 -8.54 12.40
CA THR A 97 -4.39 -9.55 11.60
C THR A 97 -4.23 -10.95 12.21
N THR A 98 -5.35 -11.64 12.39
CA THR A 98 -5.43 -13.05 12.79
C THR A 98 -4.96 -13.98 11.65
N ASP A 99 -4.74 -15.26 11.92
CA ASP A 99 -4.33 -16.20 10.86
C ASP A 99 -5.43 -16.40 9.80
N GLU A 100 -6.71 -16.32 10.17
CA GLU A 100 -7.83 -16.37 9.23
C GLU A 100 -7.86 -15.14 8.32
N GLU A 101 -7.70 -13.94 8.90
CA GLU A 101 -7.63 -12.71 8.12
C GLU A 101 -6.36 -12.63 7.27
N MET A 102 -5.27 -13.30 7.67
CA MET A 102 -4.03 -13.37 6.90
C MET A 102 -4.24 -14.09 5.56
N ASN A 103 -5.02 -15.18 5.55
CA ASN A 103 -5.39 -15.86 4.30
C ASN A 103 -6.17 -14.94 3.37
N SER A 104 -7.10 -14.14 3.91
CA SER A 104 -7.85 -13.16 3.12
C SER A 104 -6.94 -12.06 2.54
N VAL A 105 -5.94 -11.61 3.32
CA VAL A 105 -4.93 -10.65 2.84
C VAL A 105 -4.09 -11.24 1.71
N LEU A 106 -3.64 -12.50 1.87
CA LEU A 106 -2.89 -13.22 0.84
C LEU A 106 -3.68 -13.38 -0.45
N GLU A 107 -4.93 -13.83 -0.37
CA GLU A 107 -5.81 -13.97 -1.53
C GLU A 107 -6.01 -12.64 -2.26
N MET A 108 -6.20 -11.54 -1.51
CA MET A 108 -6.38 -10.21 -2.09
C MET A 108 -5.12 -9.72 -2.81
N CYS A 109 -3.96 -9.86 -2.18
CA CYS A 109 -2.68 -9.50 -2.79
C CYS A 109 -2.36 -10.38 -4.01
N GLU A 110 -2.72 -11.66 -3.97
CA GLU A 110 -2.55 -12.57 -5.09
C GLU A 110 -3.42 -12.17 -6.28
N CYS A 111 -4.68 -11.82 -6.04
CA CYS A 111 -5.56 -11.29 -7.09
C CYS A 111 -4.96 -10.07 -7.79
N ILE A 112 -4.37 -9.14 -7.03
CA ILE A 112 -3.71 -7.95 -7.56
C ILE A 112 -2.44 -8.34 -8.35
N ARG A 113 -1.62 -9.25 -7.80
CA ARG A 113 -0.41 -9.76 -8.45
C ARG A 113 -0.75 -10.39 -9.80
N THR A 114 -1.72 -11.30 -9.86
CA THR A 114 -2.17 -11.94 -11.10
C THR A 114 -2.70 -10.91 -12.10
N SER A 115 -3.48 -9.91 -11.64
CA SER A 115 -3.98 -8.85 -12.50
C SER A 115 -2.87 -7.99 -13.12
N ARG A 116 -1.75 -7.79 -12.41
CA ARG A 116 -0.65 -6.94 -12.90
C ARG A 116 0.39 -7.70 -13.70
N TYR A 117 0.65 -8.95 -13.33
CA TYR A 117 1.80 -9.69 -13.82
C TYR A 117 1.44 -10.96 -14.58
N GLY A 118 0.15 -11.31 -14.70
CA GLY A 118 -0.36 -12.60 -15.17
C GLY A 118 0.46 -13.32 -16.25
N GLN A 119 1.48 -14.05 -15.80
CA GLN A 119 1.57 -15.51 -15.74
C GLN A 119 1.95 -15.91 -14.30
#